data_AF-A0A968ZAF5-F1
#
_entry.id   AF-A0A968ZAF5-F1
#
_cell.length_a   1.000
_cell.length_b   1.000
_cell.length_c   1.000
_cell.angle_alpha   90.00
_cell.angle_beta   90.00
_cell.angle_gamma   90.00
#
_symmetry.space_group_name_H-M   'P 1'
#
loop_
_entity.id
_entity.type
_entity.pdbx_description
1 polymer ?
#
loop_
_entity_poly.entity_id
_entity_poly.type
_entity_poly.pdbx_seq_one_letter_code
_entity_poly.pdbx_strand_id
1 'polypeptide(L)'
;MLESLIAEQKDLDLIPKLVAGLLAHKKAGRWESTQENTFVLLALDKYFQTYEKVTPNFVARVWLGDGYAGEHAFKGYSTDSHRIDIPMKTVAAAGKRDLTIQKDGAGRLYYRVGMTYAPADLKLQPADYGFVVQRTYEAVDRPEEVVRGADGAWKIKAGARVRVRLTMINDNRRYHVALVDPLPAASRP
;
A
#
# COMPACT_ATOMS: atom_id res chain seq x y z
N MET A 1 -17.77 -14.98 -11.53
CA MET A 1 -16.71 -15.35 -10.56
C MET A 1 -16.95 -14.74 -9.18
N LEU A 2 -17.02 -13.40 -9.04
CA LEU A 2 -17.27 -12.77 -7.73
C LEU A 2 -18.58 -13.24 -7.07
N GLU A 3 -19.68 -13.34 -7.82
CA GLU A 3 -20.95 -13.85 -7.29
C GLU A 3 -20.89 -15.28 -6.78
N SER A 4 -20.13 -16.14 -7.46
CA SER A 4 -19.90 -17.54 -7.08
C SER A 4 -19.06 -17.62 -5.81
N LEU A 5 -18.01 -16.78 -5.70
CA LEU A 5 -17.20 -16.68 -4.49
C LEU A 5 -18.02 -16.22 -3.28
N ILE A 6 -18.90 -15.23 -3.46
CA ILE A 6 -19.80 -14.78 -2.39
C ILE A 6 -20.77 -15.91 -1.97
N ALA A 7 -21.21 -16.76 -2.91
CA ALA A 7 -22.12 -17.86 -2.61
C ALA A 7 -21.44 -19.05 -1.91
N GLU A 8 -20.22 -19.40 -2.32
CA GLU A 8 -19.52 -20.59 -1.80
C GLU A 8 -18.61 -20.29 -0.61
N GLN A 9 -17.95 -19.13 -0.59
CA GLN A 9 -16.90 -18.79 0.38
C GLN A 9 -17.07 -17.35 0.89
N LYS A 10 -18.21 -17.08 1.54
CA LYS A 10 -18.59 -15.76 2.04
C LYS A 10 -17.56 -15.07 2.95
N ASP A 11 -16.73 -15.84 3.64
CA ASP A 11 -15.75 -15.31 4.60
C ASP A 11 -14.35 -15.14 3.98
N LEU A 12 -14.21 -15.29 2.66
CA LEU A 12 -12.92 -15.18 1.98
C LEU A 12 -12.45 -13.71 1.93
N ASP A 13 -11.29 -13.43 2.56
CA ASP A 13 -10.64 -12.11 2.61
C ASP A 13 -10.33 -11.49 1.23
N LEU A 14 -10.38 -12.30 0.17
CA LEU A 14 -10.20 -11.86 -1.21
C LEU A 14 -11.43 -11.11 -1.73
N ILE A 15 -12.64 -11.39 -1.23
CA ILE A 15 -13.89 -10.79 -1.75
C ILE A 15 -13.85 -9.26 -1.66
N PRO A 16 -13.54 -8.62 -0.51
CA PRO A 16 -13.45 -7.16 -0.44
C PRO A 16 -12.36 -6.59 -1.36
N LYS A 17 -11.25 -7.30 -1.53
CA LYS A 17 -10.14 -6.87 -2.41
C LYS A 17 -10.54 -6.92 -3.89
N LEU A 18 -11.30 -7.93 -4.30
CA LEU A 18 -11.84 -8.03 -5.66
C LEU A 18 -12.85 -6.92 -5.94
N VAL A 19 -13.75 -6.63 -4.98
CA VAL A 19 -14.69 -5.50 -5.10
C VAL A 19 -13.95 -4.17 -5.21
N ALA A 20 -12.94 -3.94 -4.37
CA ALA A 20 -12.11 -2.75 -4.45
C ALA A 20 -11.38 -2.64 -5.80
N GLY A 21 -10.86 -3.76 -6.32
CA GLY A 21 -10.28 -3.83 -7.66
C GLY A 21 -11.29 -3.48 -8.75
N LEU A 22 -12.48 -4.08 -8.74
CA LEU A 22 -13.54 -3.77 -9.70
C LEU A 22 -13.93 -2.30 -9.68
N LEU A 23 -14.10 -1.70 -8.50
CA LEU A 23 -14.40 -0.28 -8.35
C LEU A 23 -13.26 0.60 -8.87
N ALA A 24 -11.99 0.24 -8.63
CA ALA A 24 -10.83 0.97 -9.12
C ALA A 24 -10.67 0.91 -10.66
N HIS A 25 -11.17 -0.15 -11.30
CA HIS A 25 -11.13 -0.32 -12.75
C HIS A 25 -12.24 0.44 -13.49
N LYS A 26 -13.21 1.00 -12.77
CA LYS A 26 -14.31 1.79 -13.34
C LYS A 26 -13.78 3.06 -14.01
N LYS A 27 -14.03 3.24 -15.30
CA LYS A 27 -13.68 4.45 -16.06
C LYS A 27 -14.93 5.18 -16.54
N ALA A 28 -15.08 6.45 -16.15
CA ALA A 28 -16.22 7.29 -16.54
C ALA A 28 -17.60 6.62 -16.30
N GLY A 29 -17.75 5.89 -15.19
CA GLY A 29 -19.03 5.25 -14.85
C GLY A 29 -19.20 3.80 -15.31
N ARG A 30 -18.29 3.28 -16.15
CA ARG A 30 -18.45 1.97 -16.83
C ARG A 30 -17.16 1.14 -16.86
N TRP A 31 -17.32 -0.15 -17.14
CA TRP A 31 -16.29 -1.12 -17.48
C TRP A 31 -16.23 -1.31 -19.01
N GLU A 32 -15.43 -2.25 -19.52
CA GLU A 32 -15.02 -2.28 -20.94
C GLU A 32 -16.19 -2.56 -21.89
N SER A 33 -17.19 -3.34 -21.46
CA SER A 33 -18.34 -3.70 -22.31
C SER A 33 -19.68 -3.65 -21.56
N THR A 34 -20.78 -3.61 -22.32
CA THR A 34 -22.14 -3.67 -21.76
C THR A 34 -22.40 -4.97 -21.01
N GLN A 35 -21.89 -6.10 -21.51
CA GLN A 35 -22.02 -7.40 -20.83
C GLN A 35 -21.30 -7.38 -19.49
N GLU A 36 -20.07 -6.87 -19.46
CA GLU A 36 -19.29 -6.72 -18.24
C GLU A 36 -19.97 -5.78 -17.23
N ASN A 37 -20.52 -4.65 -17.69
CA ASN A 37 -21.26 -3.73 -16.82
C ASN A 37 -22.41 -4.44 -16.09
N THR A 38 -23.20 -5.25 -16.80
CA THR A 38 -24.33 -5.98 -16.20
C THR A 38 -23.85 -6.94 -15.12
N PHE A 39 -22.81 -7.74 -15.41
CA PHE A 39 -22.27 -8.69 -14.43
C PHE A 39 -21.62 -8.00 -13.23
N VAL A 40 -20.92 -6.88 -13.44
CA VAL A 40 -20.31 -6.13 -12.33
C VAL A 40 -21.38 -5.51 -11.45
N LEU A 41 -22.43 -4.92 -12.03
CA LEU A 41 -23.53 -4.34 -11.25
C LEU A 41 -24.27 -5.40 -10.43
N LEU A 42 -24.55 -6.58 -11.01
CA LEU A 42 -25.19 -7.67 -10.28
C LEU A 42 -24.31 -8.19 -9.14
N ALA A 43 -23.00 -8.33 -9.38
CA ALA A 43 -22.06 -8.74 -8.35
C ALA A 43 -21.92 -7.71 -7.21
N LEU A 44 -21.92 -6.41 -7.54
CA LEU A 44 -21.88 -5.33 -6.56
C LEU A 44 -23.17 -5.23 -5.75
N ASP A 45 -24.34 -5.40 -6.37
CA ASP A 45 -25.62 -5.48 -5.65
C ASP A 45 -25.64 -6.67 -4.69
N LYS A 46 -25.22 -7.86 -5.16
CA LYS A 46 -25.11 -9.04 -4.29
C LYS A 46 -24.14 -8.81 -3.13
N TYR A 47 -23.01 -8.15 -3.37
CA TYR A 47 -22.08 -7.78 -2.31
C TYR A 47 -22.73 -6.84 -1.29
N PHE A 48 -23.43 -5.79 -1.75
CA PHE A 48 -24.13 -4.85 -0.89
C PHE A 48 -25.17 -5.57 -0.02
N GLN A 49 -26.02 -6.40 -0.62
CA GLN A 49 -27.06 -7.16 0.10
C GLN A 49 -26.48 -8.15 1.11
N THR A 50 -25.29 -8.69 0.84
CA THR A 50 -24.65 -9.70 1.71
C THR A 50 -23.87 -9.06 2.87
N TYR A 51 -23.12 -7.99 2.61
CA TYR A 51 -22.14 -7.47 3.56
C TYR A 51 -22.40 -6.04 4.03
N GLU A 52 -23.14 -5.24 3.27
CA GLU A 52 -23.36 -3.82 3.54
C GLU A 52 -24.84 -3.45 3.75
N LYS A 53 -25.72 -4.45 3.86
CA LYS A 53 -27.16 -4.25 4.05
C LYS A 53 -27.50 -3.48 5.34
N VAL A 54 -26.63 -3.58 6.35
CA VAL A 54 -26.80 -2.88 7.62
C VAL A 54 -26.24 -1.47 7.50
N THR A 55 -27.11 -0.48 7.66
CA THR A 55 -26.72 0.93 7.68
C THR A 55 -25.66 1.17 8.77
N PRO A 56 -24.50 1.74 8.42
CA PRO A 56 -23.46 2.05 9.40
C PRO A 56 -23.98 2.96 10.51
N ASN A 57 -23.82 2.51 11.74
CA ASN A 57 -24.05 3.30 12.94
C ASN A 57 -23.15 2.74 14.05
N PHE A 58 -21.88 3.15 14.03
CA PHE A 58 -20.86 2.65 14.94
C PHE A 58 -19.79 3.69 15.23
N VAL A 59 -19.09 3.53 16.34
CA VAL A 59 -17.88 4.28 16.69
C VAL A 59 -16.67 3.39 16.51
N ALA A 60 -15.70 3.84 15.72
CA ALA A 60 -14.41 3.19 15.59
C ALA A 60 -13.41 3.91 16.50
N ARG A 61 -12.72 3.15 17.35
CA ARG A 61 -11.73 3.67 18.30
C ARG A 61 -10.39 2.99 18.10
N VAL A 62 -9.30 3.72 18.29
CA VAL A 62 -7.93 3.22 18.06
C VAL A 62 -7.05 3.50 19.28
N TRP A 63 -6.24 2.50 19.66
CA TRP A 63 -5.23 2.59 20.72
C TRP A 63 -3.91 1.97 20.28
N LEU A 64 -2.81 2.51 20.79
CA LEU A 64 -1.48 1.94 20.73
C LEU A 64 -1.04 1.56 22.15
N GLY A 65 -1.11 0.26 22.48
CA GLY A 65 -1.05 -0.19 23.86
C GLY A 65 -2.15 0.47 24.69
N ASP A 66 -1.78 1.10 25.81
CA ASP A 66 -2.72 1.84 26.65
C ASP A 66 -2.96 3.30 26.16
N GLY A 67 -2.25 3.72 25.12
CA GLY A 67 -2.33 5.07 24.57
C GLY A 67 -3.48 5.23 23.59
N TYR A 68 -4.52 5.98 23.96
CA TYR A 68 -5.61 6.32 23.06
C TYR A 68 -5.14 7.20 21.90
N ALA A 69 -5.39 6.76 20.66
CA ALA A 69 -4.98 7.47 19.45
C ALA A 69 -6.13 8.31 18.85
N GLY A 70 -7.38 7.91 19.04
CA GLY A 70 -8.55 8.65 18.59
C GLY A 70 -9.77 7.78 18.31
N GLU A 71 -10.88 8.43 17.99
CA GLU A 71 -12.11 7.78 17.56
C GLU A 71 -12.84 8.56 16.47
N HIS A 72 -13.71 7.86 15.76
CA HIS A 72 -14.61 8.46 14.80
C HIS A 72 -15.95 7.74 14.79
N ALA A 73 -17.04 8.52 14.79
CA ALA A 73 -18.39 8.01 14.66
C ALA A 73 -18.80 7.96 13.20
N PHE A 74 -19.23 6.78 12.74
CA PHE A 74 -19.78 6.56 11.40
C PHE A 74 -21.29 6.43 11.48
N LYS A 75 -22.01 7.24 10.70
CA LYS A 75 -23.48 7.23 10.65
C LYS A 75 -23.96 7.37 9.20
N GLY A 76 -24.76 6.39 8.75
CA GLY A 76 -25.23 6.32 7.37
C GLY A 76 -24.18 5.79 6.39
N TYR A 77 -24.56 5.69 5.12
CA TYR A 77 -23.62 5.36 4.05
C TYR A 77 -22.86 6.61 3.63
N SER A 78 -21.53 6.59 3.81
CA SER A 78 -20.64 7.64 3.30
C SER A 78 -19.41 6.99 2.67
N THR A 79 -18.87 7.65 1.65
CA THR A 79 -17.56 7.32 1.06
C THR A 79 -16.41 8.03 1.77
N ASP A 80 -16.71 8.86 2.77
CA ASP A 80 -15.70 9.60 3.51
C ASP A 80 -14.81 8.64 4.30
N SER A 81 -13.51 8.90 4.26
CA SER A 81 -12.53 8.16 5.05
C SER A 81 -11.98 9.06 6.15
N HIS A 82 -11.86 8.52 7.36
CA HIS A 82 -11.23 9.21 8.46
C HIS A 82 -9.81 8.68 8.67
N ARG A 83 -8.84 9.58 8.82
CA ARG A 83 -7.42 9.24 9.04
C ARG A 83 -6.99 9.67 10.42
N ILE A 84 -6.42 8.73 11.18
CA ILE A 84 -5.77 8.99 12.47
C ILE A 84 -4.27 8.81 12.24
N ASP A 85 -3.50 9.87 12.48
CA ASP A 85 -2.05 9.88 12.33
C ASP A 85 -1.38 9.70 13.70
N ILE A 86 -0.65 8.59 13.87
CA ILE A 86 0.15 8.33 15.08
C ILE A 86 1.61 8.67 14.76
N PRO A 87 2.24 9.65 15.43
CA PRO A 87 3.62 10.01 15.16
C PRO A 87 4.58 8.85 15.40
N MET A 88 5.54 8.61 14.49
CA MET A 88 6.51 7.53 14.66
C MET A 88 7.37 7.68 15.91
N LYS A 89 7.56 8.90 16.43
CA LYS A 89 8.22 9.12 17.73
C LYS A 89 7.46 8.43 18.87
N THR A 90 6.13 8.50 18.85
CA THR A 90 5.26 7.85 19.84
C THR A 90 5.29 6.33 19.67
N VAL A 91 5.27 5.84 18.43
CA VAL A 91 5.39 4.40 18.13
C VAL A 91 6.74 3.85 18.60
N ALA A 92 7.83 4.55 18.30
CA ALA A 92 9.18 4.16 18.70
C ALA A 92 9.35 4.17 20.23
N ALA A 93 8.79 5.17 20.91
CA ALA A 93 8.83 5.26 22.37
C ALA A 93 7.97 4.18 23.06
N ALA A 94 6.83 3.83 22.47
CA ALA A 94 5.97 2.75 22.97
C ALA A 94 6.64 1.37 22.86
N GLY A 95 7.54 1.21 21.89
CA GLY A 95 8.21 -0.04 21.57
C GLY A 95 7.27 -1.03 20.89
N LYS A 96 7.49 -2.33 21.11
CA LYS A 96 6.59 -3.37 20.59
C LYS A 96 5.31 -3.37 21.42
N ARG A 97 4.25 -2.75 20.89
CA ARG A 97 2.91 -2.70 21.47
C ARG A 97 1.85 -3.06 20.45
N ASP A 98 0.70 -3.48 20.95
CA ASP A 98 -0.44 -3.83 20.12
C ASP A 98 -1.13 -2.56 19.62
N LEU A 99 -1.55 -2.58 18.36
CA LEU A 99 -2.46 -1.60 17.80
C LEU A 99 -3.87 -2.18 17.86
N THR A 100 -4.71 -1.64 18.74
CA THR A 100 -6.09 -2.10 18.92
C THR A 100 -7.03 -1.19 18.16
N ILE A 101 -7.85 -1.77 17.29
CA ILE A 101 -8.96 -1.08 16.61
C ILE A 101 -10.25 -1.73 17.10
N GLN A 102 -11.10 -0.95 17.76
CA GLN A 102 -12.40 -1.40 18.24
C GLN A 102 -13.51 -0.77 17.41
N LYS A 103 -14.51 -1.58 17.06
CA LYS A 103 -15.77 -1.12 16.46
C LYS A 103 -16.90 -1.38 17.44
N ASP A 104 -17.64 -0.33 17.77
CA ASP A 104 -18.75 -0.38 18.70
C ASP A 104 -20.04 0.11 18.01
N GLY A 105 -20.97 -0.80 17.71
CA GLY A 105 -22.21 -0.51 16.98
C GLY A 105 -22.42 -1.36 15.71
N ALA A 106 -23.44 -1.02 14.93
CA ALA A 106 -23.92 -1.80 13.79
C ALA A 106 -23.29 -1.38 12.46
N GLY A 107 -23.06 -2.34 11.56
CA GLY A 107 -22.41 -2.12 10.27
C GLY A 107 -20.96 -2.62 10.23
N ARG A 108 -20.34 -2.53 9.04
CA ARG A 108 -18.99 -3.03 8.77
C ARG A 108 -17.97 -1.90 8.78
N LEU A 109 -16.85 -2.10 9.48
CA LEU A 109 -15.70 -1.19 9.47
C LEU A 109 -14.69 -1.68 8.45
N TYR A 110 -14.38 -0.83 7.47
CA TYR A 110 -13.21 -1.02 6.60
C TYR A 110 -12.09 -0.14 7.12
N TYR A 111 -10.89 -0.70 7.28
CA TYR A 111 -9.74 0.02 7.77
C TYR A 111 -8.48 -0.38 7.01
N ARG A 112 -7.52 0.54 6.97
CA ARG A 112 -6.17 0.29 6.46
C ARG A 112 -5.17 0.81 7.47
N VAL A 113 -4.25 -0.06 7.88
CA VAL A 113 -3.08 0.33 8.66
C VAL A 113 -1.90 0.48 7.71
N GLY A 114 -1.24 1.62 7.77
CA GLY A 114 -0.01 1.89 7.03
C GLY A 114 1.02 2.47 7.98
N MET A 115 2.27 2.06 7.80
CA MET A 115 3.40 2.60 8.55
C MET A 115 4.48 3.04 7.56
N THR A 116 4.93 4.27 7.71
CA THR A 116 6.08 4.81 6.98
C THR A 116 7.18 5.06 7.98
N TYR A 117 8.33 4.40 7.81
CA TYR A 117 9.44 4.47 8.74
C TYR A 117 10.78 4.56 8.00
N ALA A 118 11.78 5.14 8.66
CA ALA A 118 13.17 5.03 8.28
C ALA A 118 13.82 3.98 9.17
N PRO A 119 14.41 2.90 8.61
CA PRO A 119 15.15 1.94 9.41
C PRO A 119 16.38 2.60 10.05
N ALA A 120 16.72 2.17 11.26
CA ALA A 120 17.89 2.68 11.99
C ALA A 120 19.22 2.19 11.37
N ASP A 121 19.21 1.02 10.74
CA ASP A 121 20.34 0.50 9.96
C ASP A 121 20.09 0.74 8.47
N LEU A 122 21.08 1.32 7.80
CA LEU A 122 21.09 1.54 6.35
C LEU A 122 21.43 0.26 5.58
N LYS A 123 21.93 -0.78 6.25
CA LYS A 123 22.16 -2.11 5.70
C LYS A 123 20.92 -2.98 5.85
N LEU A 124 19.96 -2.76 4.97
CA LEU A 124 18.81 -3.64 4.86
C LEU A 124 19.16 -4.87 4.02
N GLN A 125 18.63 -6.03 4.40
CA GLN A 125 18.61 -7.16 3.48
C GLN A 125 17.74 -6.82 2.26
N PRO A 126 18.12 -7.25 1.05
CA PRO A 126 17.24 -7.15 -0.11
C PRO A 126 15.90 -7.80 0.20
N ALA A 127 14.81 -7.08 -0.07
CA ALA A 127 13.47 -7.57 0.13
C ALA A 127 12.69 -7.47 -1.17
N ASP A 128 11.89 -8.50 -1.46
CA ASP A 128 10.94 -8.50 -2.55
C ASP A 128 9.53 -8.47 -1.97
N TYR A 129 8.80 -7.39 -2.26
CA TYR A 129 7.39 -7.22 -1.90
C TYR A 129 6.51 -7.06 -3.16
N GLY A 130 6.90 -7.69 -4.26
CA GLY A 130 6.21 -7.66 -5.56
C GLY A 130 6.74 -6.61 -6.54
N PHE A 131 7.88 -6.00 -6.21
CA PHE A 131 8.71 -5.19 -7.10
C PHE A 131 10.17 -5.52 -6.79
N VAL A 132 10.93 -5.86 -7.82
CA VAL A 132 12.39 -5.94 -7.73
C VAL A 132 12.95 -4.65 -8.32
N VAL A 133 13.64 -3.86 -7.50
CA VAL A 133 14.32 -2.64 -7.95
C VAL A 133 15.82 -2.83 -7.79
N GLN A 134 16.56 -2.72 -8.89
CA GLN A 134 18.01 -2.78 -8.91
C GLN A 134 18.57 -1.46 -9.40
N ARG A 135 19.53 -0.91 -8.64
CA ARG A 135 20.30 0.28 -9.00
C ARG A 135 21.75 -0.09 -9.28
N THR A 136 22.27 0.30 -10.44
CA THR A 136 23.68 0.16 -10.79
C THR A 136 24.27 1.49 -11.22
N TYR A 137 25.57 1.66 -10.96
CA TYR A 137 26.33 2.84 -11.35
C TYR A 137 27.32 2.44 -12.44
N GLU A 138 27.34 3.19 -13.54
CA GLU A 138 28.26 2.97 -14.67
C GLU A 138 29.12 4.22 -14.84
N ALA A 139 30.44 4.05 -14.98
CA ALA A 139 31.31 5.15 -15.38
C ALA A 139 30.97 5.59 -16.81
N VAL A 140 30.91 6.90 -17.05
CA VAL A 140 30.71 7.44 -18.41
C VAL A 140 32.03 7.59 -19.15
N ASP A 141 33.08 8.01 -18.44
CA ASP A 141 34.38 8.35 -19.05
C ASP A 141 35.42 7.26 -18.85
N ARG A 142 35.69 6.93 -17.59
CA ARG A 142 36.80 6.08 -17.18
C ARG A 142 36.29 4.94 -16.29
N PRO A 143 36.28 3.68 -16.76
CA PRO A 143 35.76 2.55 -16.02
C PRO A 143 36.31 2.40 -14.59
N GLU A 144 37.57 2.77 -14.38
CA GLU A 144 38.26 2.73 -13.09
C GLU A 144 37.75 3.76 -12.07
N GLU A 145 36.96 4.75 -12.49
CA GLU A 145 36.44 5.80 -11.61
C GLU A 145 35.14 5.40 -10.90
N VAL A 146 34.49 4.30 -11.32
CA VAL A 146 33.28 3.75 -10.69
C VAL A 146 33.47 2.25 -10.51
N VAL A 147 33.84 1.83 -9.30
CA VAL A 147 34.15 0.43 -9.00
C VAL A 147 33.24 -0.10 -7.90
N ARG A 148 32.69 -1.29 -8.10
CA ARG A 148 31.94 -2.01 -7.08
C ARG A 148 32.91 -2.89 -6.26
N GLY A 149 32.97 -2.65 -4.96
CA GLY A 149 33.75 -3.45 -4.02
C GLY A 149 33.17 -4.86 -3.83
N ALA A 150 33.98 -5.77 -3.29
CA ALA A 150 33.57 -7.14 -2.97
C ALA A 150 32.46 -7.21 -1.90
N ASP A 151 32.32 -6.15 -1.09
CA ASP A 151 31.25 -5.94 -0.12
C ASP A 151 29.96 -5.37 -0.75
N GLY A 152 29.96 -5.16 -2.07
CA GLY A 152 28.84 -4.60 -2.82
C GLY A 152 28.75 -3.07 -2.79
N ALA A 153 29.62 -2.38 -2.05
CA ALA A 153 29.64 -0.92 -1.97
C ALA A 153 30.26 -0.29 -3.24
N TRP A 154 29.78 0.88 -3.63
CA TRP A 154 30.32 1.60 -4.79
C TRP A 154 31.36 2.62 -4.36
N LYS A 155 32.54 2.56 -4.99
CA LYS A 155 33.59 3.57 -4.88
C LYS A 155 33.56 4.41 -6.14
N ILE A 156 33.22 5.68 -5.98
CA ILE A 156 33.09 6.66 -7.07
C ILE A 156 34.11 7.76 -6.82
N LYS A 157 34.96 8.04 -7.80
CA LYS A 157 35.93 9.13 -7.70
C LYS A 157 35.21 10.48 -7.76
N ALA A 158 35.63 11.41 -6.91
CA ALA A 158 35.08 12.76 -6.92
C ALA A 158 35.26 13.44 -8.30
N GLY A 159 34.19 14.04 -8.82
CA GLY A 159 34.17 14.68 -10.14
C GLY A 159 33.95 13.73 -11.32
N ALA A 160 33.86 12.42 -11.10
CA ALA A 160 33.55 11.46 -12.16
C ALA A 160 32.10 11.61 -12.63
N ARG A 161 31.88 11.47 -13.94
CA ARG A 161 30.53 11.38 -14.51
C ARG A 161 30.02 9.95 -14.42
N VAL A 162 28.85 9.80 -13.82
CA VAL A 162 28.25 8.49 -13.52
C VAL A 162 26.88 8.41 -14.14
N ARG A 163 26.60 7.30 -14.84
CA ARG A 163 25.26 6.95 -15.30
C ARG A 163 24.61 6.04 -14.27
N VAL A 164 23.45 6.46 -13.77
CA VAL A 164 22.62 5.62 -12.90
C VAL A 164 21.67 4.82 -13.77
N ARG A 165 21.71 3.49 -13.65
CA ARG A 165 20.74 2.59 -14.29
C ARG A 165 19.83 2.00 -13.23
N LEU A 166 18.54 2.25 -13.38
CA LEU A 166 17.48 1.67 -12.54
C LEU A 166 16.73 0.62 -13.37
N THR A 167 16.69 -0.60 -12.85
CA THR A 167 15.89 -1.70 -13.41
C THR A 167 14.78 -2.01 -12.42
N MET A 168 13.53 -1.97 -12.87
CA MET A 168 12.35 -2.35 -12.09
C MET A 168 11.66 -3.52 -12.77
N ILE A 169 11.41 -4.60 -12.03
CA ILE A 169 10.72 -5.80 -12.51
C ILE A 169 9.45 -6.00 -11.66
N ASN A 170 8.32 -6.34 -12.30
CA ASN A 170 7.06 -6.68 -11.64
C ASN A 170 6.46 -7.97 -12.22
N ASP A 171 6.07 -8.90 -11.36
CA ASP A 171 5.47 -10.17 -11.82
C ASP A 171 3.97 -10.06 -12.14
N ASN A 172 3.31 -9.02 -11.63
CA ASN A 172 1.88 -8.79 -11.80
C ASN A 172 1.58 -7.35 -12.17
N ARG A 173 0.47 -7.10 -12.88
CA ARG A 173 0.05 -5.74 -13.26
C ARG A 173 -0.21 -4.89 -12.03
N ARG A 174 0.41 -3.70 -11.97
CA ARG A 174 0.24 -2.73 -10.88
C ARG A 174 -0.18 -1.38 -11.46
N TYR A 175 -1.04 -0.67 -10.74
CA TYR A 175 -1.51 0.68 -11.06
C TYR A 175 -0.99 1.67 -10.03
N HIS A 176 -0.87 2.96 -10.39
CA HIS A 176 -0.44 4.06 -9.51
C HIS A 176 0.92 3.82 -8.84
N VAL A 177 1.92 3.41 -9.63
CA VAL A 177 3.29 3.16 -9.15
C VAL A 177 4.13 4.43 -9.29
N ALA A 178 4.85 4.80 -8.24
CA ALA A 178 5.87 5.84 -8.27
C ALA A 178 7.23 5.24 -7.87
N LEU A 179 8.23 5.40 -8.73
CA LEU A 179 9.62 5.05 -8.44
C LEU A 179 10.38 6.32 -8.08
N VAL A 180 10.90 6.38 -6.86
CA VAL A 180 11.69 7.51 -6.36
C VAL A 180 13.12 7.02 -6.11
N ASP A 181 14.10 7.57 -6.83
CA ASP A 181 15.52 7.31 -6.62
C ASP A 181 16.19 8.54 -5.99
N PRO A 182 16.43 8.56 -4.67
CA PRO A 182 17.13 9.66 -4.04
C PRO A 182 18.58 9.74 -4.50
N LEU A 183 19.03 10.95 -4.83
CA LEU A 183 20.42 11.24 -5.14
C LEU A 183 21.25 11.25 -3.85
N PRO A 184 22.42 10.58 -3.83
CA PRO A 184 23.38 10.73 -2.73
C PRO A 184 23.77 12.20 -2.55
N ALA A 185 23.97 12.64 -1.31
CA ALA A 185 24.24 14.04 -0.97
C ALA A 185 25.46 14.66 -1.69
N ALA A 186 26.40 13.84 -2.15
CA ALA A 186 27.61 14.27 -2.88
C ALA A 186 27.46 14.30 -4.41
N SER A 187 26.26 14.01 -4.94
CA SER A 187 26.01 13.93 -6.39
C SER A 187 25.12 15.07 -6.88
N ARG A 188 25.28 15.44 -8.16
CA ARG A 188 24.43 16.41 -8.86
C ARG A 188 23.96 15.81 -10.18
N PRO A 189 22.69 16.05 -10.58
CA PRO A 189 22.14 15.54 -11.84
C PRO A 189 22.75 16.22 -13.07
#